data_AF-A0A2D9WPP3-F1
#
_entry.id   AF-A0A2D9WPP3-F1
#
_cell.length_a   1.000
_cell.length_b   1.000
_cell.length_c   1.000
_cell.angle_alpha   90.00
_cell.angle_beta   90.00
_cell.angle_gamma   90.00
#
_symmetry.space_group_name_H-M   'P 1'
#
loop_
_entity.id
_entity.type
_entity.pdbx_description
1 polymer ?
#
loop_
_entity_poly.entity_id
_entity_poly.type
_entity_poly.pdbx_seq_one_letter_code
_entity_poly.pdbx_strand_id
1 'polypeptide(L)'
;MSLSRIVEYVFFFGLLLFSGYLVWQIAAPFITALALSAIIVTICQPLHTKILSITPRRNETLAAFLSTLTVLLVLILPLFLLTSLLVSQIVSFYQELSGTGAGEVTAFIESLEASLAMYIPGFNVNLLNVTQQTAGWFAENLGSIFAGTISTLFTFFIAMIGAFYFFRDGNQMLELLVKASPLPDNEDRIIVARTARAVRAVATGTLLLAVIQGTLVAVGFAVVGIQNAILWGSLASVGALMPGIGTAVVTVPAIIILFATGQVWQAGLLLIWASLVVGLV
;
A
#
# COMPACT_ATOMS: atom_id res chain seq x y z
N MET A 1 -23.95 51.36 -17.77
CA MET A 1 -24.07 49.89 -17.96
C MET A 1 -25.48 49.52 -17.51
N SER A 2 -26.34 48.99 -18.39
CA SER A 2 -27.74 48.72 -18.02
C SER A 2 -27.78 47.66 -16.92
N LEU A 3 -28.67 47.82 -15.94
CA LEU A 3 -28.87 46.88 -14.82
C LEU A 3 -29.02 45.43 -15.32
N SER A 4 -29.64 45.25 -16.50
CA SER A 4 -29.76 43.97 -17.21
C SER A 4 -28.42 43.29 -17.51
N ARG A 5 -27.40 44.03 -17.97
CA ARG A 5 -26.08 43.46 -18.28
C ARG A 5 -25.35 43.00 -17.03
N ILE A 6 -25.51 43.71 -15.91
CA ILE A 6 -24.90 43.30 -14.63
C ILE A 6 -25.53 41.99 -14.16
N VAL A 7 -26.86 41.86 -14.25
CA VAL A 7 -27.58 40.63 -13.90
C VAL A 7 -27.17 39.47 -14.84
N GLU A 8 -27.04 39.72 -16.14
CA GLU A 8 -26.56 38.73 -17.11
C GLU A 8 -25.13 38.26 -16.80
N TYR A 9 -24.19 39.18 -16.51
CA TYR A 9 -22.82 38.81 -16.15
C TYR A 9 -22.75 38.04 -14.83
N VAL A 10 -23.46 38.50 -13.80
CA VAL A 10 -23.49 37.82 -12.49
C VAL A 10 -24.08 36.42 -12.64
N PHE A 11 -25.15 36.26 -13.42
CA PHE A 11 -25.74 34.96 -13.72
C PHE A 11 -24.78 34.06 -14.51
N PHE A 12 -24.15 34.58 -15.56
CA PHE A 12 -23.21 33.82 -16.39
C PHE A 12 -21.98 33.36 -15.60
N PHE A 13 -21.31 34.26 -14.89
CA PHE A 13 -20.15 33.91 -14.07
C PHE A 13 -20.53 33.02 -12.89
N GLY A 14 -21.71 33.23 -12.28
CA GLY A 14 -22.24 32.36 -11.24
C GLY A 14 -22.48 30.93 -11.75
N LEU A 15 -23.11 30.78 -12.92
CA LEU A 15 -23.33 29.48 -13.55
C LEU A 15 -22.01 28.83 -13.98
N LEU A 16 -21.06 29.60 -14.51
CA LEU A 16 -19.72 29.11 -14.87
C LEU A 16 -18.97 28.59 -13.65
N LEU A 17 -18.96 29.33 -12.53
CA LEU A 17 -18.34 28.88 -11.28
C LEU A 17 -19.04 27.65 -10.72
N PHE A 18 -20.36 27.59 -10.76
CA PHE A 18 -21.13 26.44 -10.30
C PHE A 18 -20.85 25.19 -11.16
N SER A 19 -20.86 25.34 -12.48
CA SER A 19 -20.51 24.26 -13.41
C SER A 19 -19.06 23.81 -13.22
N GLY A 20 -18.13 24.74 -13.06
CA GLY A 20 -16.72 24.45 -12.75
C GLY A 20 -16.56 23.70 -11.44
N TYR A 21 -17.32 24.07 -10.41
CA TYR A 21 -17.34 23.36 -9.12
C TYR A 21 -17.87 21.92 -9.26
N LEU A 22 -18.94 21.71 -10.04
CA LEU A 22 -19.45 20.36 -10.31
C LEU A 22 -18.45 19.50 -11.08
N VAL A 23 -17.79 20.08 -12.10
CA VAL A 23 -16.73 19.39 -12.84
C VAL A 23 -15.58 19.03 -11.92
N TRP A 24 -15.16 19.94 -11.04
CA TRP A 24 -14.13 19.68 -10.03
C TRP A 24 -14.52 18.55 -9.08
N GLN A 25 -15.76 18.53 -8.58
CA GLN A 25 -16.29 17.46 -7.74
C GLN A 25 -16.21 16.09 -8.41
N ILE A 26 -16.55 16.02 -9.70
CA ILE A 26 -16.48 14.77 -10.48
C ILE A 26 -15.02 14.39 -10.77
N ALA A 27 -14.15 15.35 -11.07
CA ALA A 27 -12.76 15.10 -11.44
C ALA A 27 -11.85 14.82 -10.24
N ALA A 28 -12.11 15.43 -9.07
CA ALA A 28 -11.32 15.32 -7.85
C ALA A 28 -10.92 13.87 -7.47
N PRO A 29 -11.83 12.87 -7.44
CA PRO A 29 -11.46 11.50 -7.13
C PRO A 29 -10.52 10.85 -8.15
N PHE A 30 -10.48 11.34 -9.39
CA PHE A 30 -9.55 10.84 -10.42
C PHE A 30 -8.17 11.47 -10.32
N ILE A 31 -8.04 12.67 -9.73
CA ILE A 31 -6.74 13.34 -9.59
C ILE A 31 -5.77 12.51 -8.75
N THR A 32 -6.24 11.84 -7.70
CA THR A 32 -5.41 10.95 -6.88
C THR A 32 -4.89 9.76 -7.70
N ALA A 33 -5.76 9.15 -8.51
CA ALA A 33 -5.39 8.06 -9.41
C ALA A 33 -4.41 8.51 -10.51
N LEU A 34 -4.61 9.70 -11.08
CA LEU A 34 -3.70 10.30 -12.07
C LEU A 34 -2.36 10.72 -11.45
N ALA A 35 -2.35 11.19 -10.21
CA ALA A 35 -1.11 11.47 -9.48
C ALA A 35 -0.34 10.17 -9.25
N LEU A 36 -1.04 9.10 -8.83
CA LEU A 36 -0.44 7.77 -8.68
C LEU A 36 0.10 7.24 -10.01
N SER A 37 -0.60 7.46 -11.13
CA SER A 37 -0.11 7.06 -12.44
C SER A 37 1.14 7.82 -12.87
N ALA A 38 1.22 9.13 -12.60
CA ALA A 38 2.42 9.93 -12.86
C ALA A 38 3.62 9.41 -12.05
N ILE A 39 3.40 9.07 -10.78
CA ILE A 39 4.42 8.48 -9.91
C ILE A 39 4.90 7.14 -10.48
N ILE A 40 3.97 6.23 -10.78
CA ILE A 40 4.28 4.91 -11.36
C ILE A 40 5.10 5.06 -12.64
N VAL A 41 4.66 5.91 -13.58
CA VAL A 41 5.37 6.12 -14.85
C VAL A 41 6.76 6.71 -14.63
N THR A 42 6.90 7.68 -13.72
CA THR A 42 8.20 8.29 -13.41
C THR A 42 9.19 7.26 -12.84
N ILE A 43 8.73 6.38 -11.95
CA ILE A 43 9.54 5.31 -11.36
C ILE A 43 9.90 4.27 -12.43
N CYS A 44 8.90 3.82 -13.18
CA CYS A 44 8.98 2.72 -14.15
C CYS A 44 9.42 3.17 -15.56
N GLN A 45 9.80 4.43 -15.76
CA GLN A 45 10.40 4.94 -17.00
C GLN A 45 11.61 4.13 -17.52
N PRO A 46 12.56 3.62 -16.69
CA PRO A 46 13.69 2.86 -17.19
C PRO A 46 13.27 1.46 -17.67
N LEU A 47 12.19 0.91 -17.11
CA LEU A 47 11.58 -0.33 -17.57
C LEU A 47 10.87 -0.09 -18.91
N HIS A 48 10.06 0.96 -19.00
CA HIS A 48 9.33 1.31 -20.21
C HIS A 48 10.25 1.57 -21.42
N THR A 49 11.34 2.32 -21.22
CA THR A 49 12.33 2.57 -22.28
C THR A 49 13.03 1.31 -22.78
N LYS A 50 13.32 0.35 -21.89
CA LYS A 50 13.82 -0.99 -22.29
C LYS A 50 12.78 -1.75 -23.10
N ILE A 51 11.53 -1.80 -22.64
CA ILE A 51 10.43 -2.47 -23.36
C ILE A 51 10.24 -1.84 -24.75
N LEU A 52 10.24 -0.51 -24.85
CA LEU A 52 10.13 0.22 -26.12
C LEU A 52 11.28 -0.10 -27.08
N SER A 53 12.51 -0.29 -26.57
CA SER A 53 13.67 -0.64 -27.40
C SER A 53 13.60 -2.05 -28.00
N ILE A 54 12.92 -2.99 -27.33
CA ILE A 54 12.76 -4.38 -27.75
C ILE A 54 11.51 -4.55 -28.64
N THR A 55 10.56 -3.62 -28.54
CA THR A 55 9.28 -3.71 -29.25
C THR A 55 9.47 -3.49 -30.76
N PRO A 56 8.87 -4.34 -31.62
CA PRO A 56 8.97 -4.19 -33.08
C PRO A 56 8.49 -2.81 -33.53
N ARG A 57 9.28 -2.18 -34.41
CA ARG A 57 9.00 -0.83 -34.97
C ARG A 57 8.85 0.29 -33.93
N ARG A 58 9.28 0.07 -32.67
CA ARG A 58 9.13 1.04 -31.56
C ARG A 58 7.69 1.54 -31.41
N ASN A 59 6.72 0.63 -31.56
CA ASN A 59 5.30 0.97 -31.42
C ASN A 59 4.99 1.38 -29.97
N GLU A 60 4.71 2.68 -29.76
CA GLU A 60 4.45 3.29 -28.45
C GLU A 60 3.24 2.65 -27.74
N THR A 61 2.20 2.27 -28.49
CA THR A 61 0.98 1.68 -27.90
C THR A 61 1.27 0.29 -27.33
N LEU A 62 2.01 -0.54 -28.07
CA LEU A 62 2.35 -1.89 -27.64
C LEU A 62 3.34 -1.85 -26.47
N ALA A 63 4.35 -0.97 -26.53
CA ALA A 63 5.31 -0.79 -25.45
C ALA A 63 4.63 -0.28 -24.17
N ALA A 64 3.70 0.67 -24.27
CA ALA A 64 2.92 1.17 -23.14
C ALA A 64 2.04 0.06 -22.54
N PHE A 65 1.35 -0.71 -23.37
CA PHE A 65 0.55 -1.85 -22.91
C PHE A 65 1.38 -2.89 -22.16
N LEU A 66 2.52 -3.31 -22.72
CA LEU A 66 3.42 -4.26 -22.08
C LEU A 66 4.02 -3.72 -20.79
N SER A 67 4.34 -2.42 -20.74
CA SER A 67 4.87 -1.77 -19.54
C SER A 67 3.83 -1.73 -18.42
N THR A 68 2.61 -1.28 -18.74
CA THR A 68 1.47 -1.28 -17.83
C THR A 68 1.16 -2.68 -17.32
N LEU A 69 1.11 -3.67 -18.21
CA LEU A 69 0.86 -5.07 -17.83
C LEU A 69 1.96 -5.61 -16.92
N THR A 70 3.23 -5.30 -17.20
CA THR A 70 4.36 -5.70 -16.37
C THR A 70 4.25 -5.11 -14.97
N VAL A 71 3.98 -3.80 -14.85
CA VAL A 71 3.79 -3.13 -13.56
C VAL A 71 2.60 -3.73 -12.80
N LEU A 72 1.48 -3.96 -13.49
CA LEU A 72 0.29 -4.56 -12.93
C LEU A 72 0.58 -5.94 -12.36
N LEU A 73 1.27 -6.81 -13.09
CA LEU A 73 1.63 -8.15 -12.62
C LEU A 73 2.61 -8.10 -11.46
N VAL A 74 3.65 -7.27 -11.53
CA VAL A 74 4.66 -7.14 -10.46
C VAL A 74 4.05 -6.66 -9.15
N LEU A 75 3.03 -5.80 -9.20
CA LEU A 75 2.36 -5.28 -8.00
C LEU A 75 1.21 -6.18 -7.52
N ILE A 76 0.31 -6.61 -8.41
CA ILE A 76 -0.89 -7.36 -8.00
C ILE A 76 -0.57 -8.80 -7.61
N LEU A 77 0.31 -9.48 -8.34
CA LEU A 77 0.58 -10.90 -8.11
C LEU A 77 1.06 -11.20 -6.68
N PRO A 78 2.08 -10.51 -6.13
CA PRO A 78 2.48 -10.77 -4.76
C PRO A 78 1.41 -10.36 -3.74
N LEU A 79 0.67 -9.27 -3.99
CA LEU A 79 -0.43 -8.85 -3.11
C LEU A 79 -1.55 -9.89 -3.04
N PHE A 80 -1.92 -10.48 -4.19
CA PHE A 80 -2.93 -11.52 -4.27
C PHE A 80 -2.50 -12.78 -3.52
N LEU A 81 -1.24 -13.21 -3.71
CA LEU A 81 -0.68 -14.37 -2.98
C LEU A 81 -0.65 -14.11 -1.47
N LEU A 82 -0.19 -12.93 -1.04
CA LEU A 82 -0.17 -12.53 0.36
C LEU A 82 -1.57 -12.53 0.98
N THR A 83 -2.52 -11.86 0.32
CA THR A 83 -3.89 -11.72 0.85
C THR A 83 -4.58 -13.06 0.95
N SER A 84 -4.42 -13.93 -0.06
CA SER A 84 -5.03 -15.27 -0.03
C SER A 84 -4.47 -16.14 1.10
N LEU A 85 -3.14 -16.14 1.29
CA LEU A 85 -2.50 -16.84 2.41
C LEU A 85 -2.98 -16.29 3.76
N LEU A 86 -3.01 -14.98 3.94
CA LEU A 86 -3.44 -14.35 5.20
C LEU A 86 -4.91 -14.59 5.53
N VAL A 87 -5.80 -14.40 4.55
CA VAL A 87 -7.23 -14.62 4.77
C VAL A 87 -7.48 -16.09 5.14
N SER A 88 -6.80 -17.03 4.47
CA SER A 88 -6.94 -18.46 4.81
C SER A 88 -6.50 -18.77 6.24
N GLN A 89 -5.40 -18.18 6.70
CA GLN A 89 -4.86 -18.38 8.05
C GLN A 89 -5.72 -17.71 9.14
N ILE A 90 -6.21 -16.50 8.88
CA ILE A 90 -7.10 -15.80 9.81
C ILE A 90 -8.43 -16.55 9.95
N VAL A 91 -8.99 -17.04 8.84
CA VAL A 91 -10.25 -17.80 8.86
C VAL A 91 -10.07 -19.14 9.59
N SER A 92 -8.97 -19.87 9.36
CA SER A 92 -8.70 -21.12 10.10
C SER A 92 -8.51 -20.86 11.59
N PHE A 93 -7.75 -19.82 11.97
CA PHE A 93 -7.54 -19.43 13.36
C PHE A 93 -8.86 -19.02 14.04
N TYR A 94 -9.70 -18.26 13.35
CA TYR A 94 -11.02 -17.87 13.86
C TYR A 94 -11.95 -19.08 14.03
N GLN A 95 -11.91 -20.06 13.12
CA GLN A 95 -12.69 -21.29 13.24
C GLN A 95 -12.21 -22.18 14.39
N GLU A 96 -10.91 -22.21 14.66
CA GLU A 96 -10.31 -22.91 15.79
C GLU A 96 -10.68 -22.25 17.13
N LEU A 97 -10.70 -20.91 17.15
CA LEU A 97 -11.15 -20.08 18.27
C LEU A 97 -12.66 -20.15 18.56
N SER A 98 -13.50 -20.32 17.54
CA SER A 98 -14.97 -20.32 17.67
C SER A 98 -15.57 -21.73 17.76
N GLY A 99 -14.78 -22.78 17.48
CA GLY A 99 -15.15 -24.18 17.63
C GLY A 99 -14.70 -24.81 18.97
N THR A 100 -14.57 -26.14 19.00
CA THR A 100 -14.13 -26.91 20.19
C THR A 100 -12.71 -26.60 20.69
N GLY A 101 -11.93 -25.80 19.95
CA GLY A 101 -10.58 -25.33 20.31
C GLY A 101 -10.54 -24.01 21.08
N ALA A 102 -11.69 -23.36 21.32
CA ALA A 102 -11.78 -22.11 22.09
C ALA A 102 -11.10 -22.22 23.47
N GLY A 103 -11.21 -23.39 24.11
CA GLY A 103 -10.63 -23.68 25.42
C GLY A 103 -9.10 -23.72 25.44
N GLU A 104 -8.46 -24.15 24.35
CA GLU A 104 -7.00 -24.20 24.25
C GLU A 104 -6.42 -22.80 24.05
N VAL A 105 -7.09 -21.94 23.27
CA VAL A 105 -6.63 -20.56 23.07
C VAL A 105 -6.89 -19.69 24.31
N THR A 106 -8.02 -19.85 25.01
CA THR A 106 -8.24 -19.18 26.30
C THR A 106 -7.24 -19.65 27.35
N ALA A 107 -7.00 -20.95 27.48
CA ALA A 107 -6.00 -21.49 28.41
C ALA A 107 -4.58 -21.02 28.06
N PHE A 108 -4.28 -20.87 26.76
CA PHE A 108 -3.02 -20.33 26.29
C PHE A 108 -2.85 -18.85 26.66
N ILE A 109 -3.87 -18.02 26.43
CA ILE A 109 -3.87 -16.60 26.81
C ILE A 109 -3.71 -16.44 28.32
N GLU A 110 -4.43 -17.24 29.12
CA GLU A 110 -4.32 -17.24 30.59
C GLU A 110 -2.92 -17.69 31.05
N SER A 111 -2.31 -18.68 30.39
CA SER A 111 -0.95 -19.13 30.69
C SER A 111 0.12 -18.08 30.36
N LEU A 112 -0.13 -17.29 29.30
CA LEU A 112 0.69 -16.15 28.91
C LEU A 112 0.63 -15.03 29.94
N GLU A 113 -0.58 -14.66 30.37
CA GLU A 113 -0.80 -13.68 31.44
C GLU A 113 -0.09 -14.10 32.72
N ALA A 114 -0.22 -15.38 33.12
CA ALA A 114 0.42 -15.92 34.31
C ALA A 114 1.96 -15.91 34.20
N SER A 115 2.50 -16.22 33.03
CA SER A 115 3.95 -16.19 32.78
C SER A 115 4.50 -14.76 32.75
N LEU A 116 3.78 -13.82 32.16
CA LEU A 116 4.15 -12.41 32.12
C LEU A 116 4.07 -11.74 33.49
N ALA A 117 3.06 -12.09 34.30
CA ALA A 117 2.92 -11.60 35.68
C ALA A 117 4.07 -12.07 36.60
N MET A 118 4.72 -13.19 36.29
CA MET A 118 5.88 -13.70 37.04
C MET A 118 7.15 -12.88 36.77
N TYR A 119 7.35 -12.37 35.56
CA TYR A 119 8.53 -11.59 35.18
C TYR A 119 8.33 -10.07 35.33
N ILE A 120 7.08 -9.60 35.29
CA ILE A 120 6.75 -8.17 35.42
C ILE A 120 5.72 -8.01 36.55
N PRO A 121 6.15 -7.77 37.81
CA PRO A 121 5.23 -7.56 38.92
C PRO A 121 4.41 -6.28 38.67
N GLY A 122 3.09 -6.42 38.53
CA GLY A 122 2.15 -5.33 38.23
C GLY A 122 1.51 -5.39 36.83
N PHE A 123 1.84 -6.39 36.01
CA PHE A 123 1.20 -6.59 34.70
C PHE A 123 -0.22 -7.17 34.87
N ASN A 124 -1.24 -6.30 34.86
CA ASN A 124 -2.66 -6.68 34.97
C ASN A 124 -3.39 -6.26 33.69
N VAL A 125 -3.00 -6.85 32.57
CA VAL A 125 -3.68 -6.66 31.28
C VAL A 125 -4.45 -7.94 31.01
N ASN A 126 -5.78 -7.83 30.94
CA ASN A 126 -6.65 -8.93 30.55
C ASN A 126 -6.59 -9.09 29.02
N LEU A 127 -5.55 -9.78 28.55
CA LEU A 127 -5.28 -10.16 27.18
C LEU A 127 -6.48 -10.89 26.56
N LEU A 128 -7.27 -11.62 27.35
CA LEU A 128 -8.50 -12.26 26.85
C LEU A 128 -9.55 -11.22 26.43
N ASN A 129 -9.80 -10.22 27.27
CA ASN A 129 -10.69 -9.10 26.94
C ASN A 129 -10.15 -8.27 25.77
N VAL A 130 -8.84 -8.01 25.72
CA VAL A 130 -8.20 -7.30 24.59
C VAL A 130 -8.37 -8.09 23.29
N THR A 131 -8.18 -9.41 23.33
CA THR A 131 -8.33 -10.28 22.16
C THR A 131 -9.80 -10.33 21.70
N GLN A 132 -10.75 -10.47 22.61
CA GLN A 132 -12.18 -10.47 22.30
C GLN A 132 -12.67 -9.11 21.77
N GLN A 133 -12.22 -8.00 22.36
CA GLN A 133 -12.53 -6.65 21.87
C GLN A 133 -11.91 -6.40 20.49
N THR A 134 -10.69 -6.88 20.25
CA THR A 134 -10.03 -6.76 18.96
C THR A 134 -10.77 -7.57 17.90
N ALA A 135 -11.14 -8.83 18.21
CA ALA A 135 -11.93 -9.67 17.31
C ALA A 135 -13.31 -9.07 17.01
N GLY A 136 -14.00 -8.52 18.03
CA GLY A 136 -15.27 -7.81 17.87
C GLY A 136 -15.13 -6.56 17.00
N TRP A 137 -14.09 -5.75 17.24
CA TRP A 137 -13.78 -4.58 16.42
C TRP A 137 -13.52 -4.98 14.96
N PHE A 138 -12.74 -6.04 14.72
CA PHE A 138 -12.54 -6.55 13.37
C PHE A 138 -13.87 -6.97 12.74
N ALA A 139 -14.69 -7.79 13.41
CA ALA A 139 -15.97 -8.25 12.88
C ALA A 139 -16.93 -7.10 12.51
N GLU A 140 -17.00 -6.06 13.36
CA GLU A 140 -17.81 -4.86 13.10
C GLU A 140 -17.25 -4.01 11.94
N ASN A 141 -15.92 -3.96 11.80
CA ASN A 141 -15.24 -3.18 10.76
C ASN A 141 -14.88 -3.99 9.52
N LEU A 142 -15.20 -5.29 9.45
CA LEU A 142 -14.91 -6.12 8.27
C LEU A 142 -15.52 -5.48 7.02
N GLY A 143 -16.78 -5.05 7.10
CA GLY A 143 -17.47 -4.39 5.98
C GLY A 143 -16.77 -3.10 5.52
N SER A 144 -16.28 -2.27 6.44
CA SER A 144 -15.57 -1.03 6.10
C SER A 144 -14.16 -1.30 5.57
N ILE A 145 -13.46 -2.31 6.09
CA ILE A 145 -12.16 -2.77 5.57
C ILE A 145 -12.30 -3.33 4.15
N PHE A 146 -13.31 -4.17 3.90
CA PHE A 146 -13.62 -4.68 2.56
C PHE A 146 -13.98 -3.53 1.60
N ALA A 147 -14.81 -2.58 2.03
CA ALA A 147 -15.15 -1.40 1.25
C ALA A 147 -13.93 -0.49 0.95
N GLY A 148 -13.03 -0.31 1.92
CA GLY A 148 -11.78 0.42 1.73
C GLY A 148 -10.84 -0.29 0.77
N THR A 149 -10.77 -1.61 0.85
CA THR A 149 -9.95 -2.45 -0.05
C THR A 149 -10.46 -2.37 -1.48
N ILE A 150 -11.76 -2.53 -1.71
CA ILE A 150 -12.33 -2.44 -3.06
C ILE A 150 -12.16 -1.03 -3.65
N SER A 151 -12.33 0.01 -2.83
CA SER A 151 -12.09 1.40 -3.24
C SER A 151 -10.63 1.65 -3.64
N THR A 152 -9.69 1.10 -2.88
CA THR A 152 -8.25 1.17 -3.18
C THR A 152 -7.91 0.43 -4.46
N LEU A 153 -8.45 -0.78 -4.67
CA LEU A 153 -8.29 -1.54 -5.90
C LEU A 153 -8.86 -0.80 -7.11
N PHE A 154 -10.02 -0.16 -6.97
CA PHE A 154 -10.62 0.63 -8.02
C PHE A 154 -9.78 1.86 -8.37
N THR A 155 -9.26 2.57 -7.37
CA THR A 155 -8.34 3.70 -7.55
C THR A 155 -7.06 3.26 -8.25
N PHE A 156 -6.50 2.12 -7.85
CA PHE A 156 -5.32 1.53 -8.48
C PHE A 156 -5.58 1.12 -9.93
N PHE A 157 -6.76 0.54 -10.21
CA PHE A 157 -7.17 0.18 -11.57
C PHE A 157 -7.26 1.41 -12.48
N ILE A 158 -7.87 2.50 -12.01
CA ILE A 158 -7.90 3.78 -12.74
C ILE A 158 -6.48 4.32 -12.94
N ALA A 159 -5.63 4.27 -11.90
CA ALA A 159 -4.24 4.69 -12.01
C ALA A 159 -3.48 3.88 -13.07
N MET A 160 -3.81 2.60 -13.25
CA MET A 160 -3.20 1.78 -14.29
C MET A 160 -3.65 2.16 -15.71
N ILE A 161 -4.91 2.56 -15.88
CA ILE A 161 -5.39 3.16 -17.13
C ILE A 161 -4.66 4.48 -17.39
N GLY A 162 -4.53 5.34 -16.39
CA GLY A 162 -3.77 6.60 -16.48
C GLY A 162 -2.31 6.35 -16.84
N ALA A 163 -1.69 5.33 -16.25
CA ALA A 163 -0.29 4.98 -16.49
C ALA A 163 -0.08 4.49 -17.93
N PHE A 164 -1.03 3.75 -18.49
CA PHE A 164 -0.99 3.38 -19.91
C PHE A 164 -0.91 4.61 -20.82
N TYR A 165 -1.80 5.60 -20.62
CA TYR A 165 -1.78 6.83 -21.42
C TYR A 165 -0.54 7.66 -21.16
N PHE A 166 -0.04 7.72 -19.92
CA PHE A 166 1.19 8.45 -19.59
C PHE A 166 2.44 7.77 -20.16
N PHE A 167 2.50 6.43 -20.22
CA PHE A 167 3.58 5.74 -20.93
C PHE A 167 3.52 5.97 -22.44
N ARG A 168 2.32 5.95 -23.04
CA ARG A 168 2.13 6.12 -24.48
C ARG A 168 2.37 7.56 -24.93
N ASP A 169 1.67 8.51 -24.34
CA ASP A 169 1.55 9.90 -24.81
C ASP A 169 2.23 10.92 -23.88
N GLY A 170 2.90 10.48 -22.82
CA GLY A 170 3.38 11.36 -21.75
C GLY A 170 4.28 12.50 -22.21
N ASN A 171 5.10 12.29 -23.25
CA ASN A 171 5.93 13.35 -23.81
C ASN A 171 5.09 14.46 -24.47
N GLN A 172 4.06 14.10 -25.23
CA GLN A 172 3.15 15.04 -25.88
C GLN A 172 2.33 15.80 -24.82
N MET A 173 1.85 15.09 -23.80
CA MET A 173 1.14 15.69 -22.67
C MET A 173 2.03 16.69 -21.91
N LEU A 174 3.31 16.36 -21.70
CA LEU A 174 4.28 17.25 -21.08
C LEU A 174 4.50 18.52 -21.91
N GLU A 175 4.63 18.39 -23.23
CA GLU A 175 4.78 19.55 -24.11
C GLU A 175 3.56 20.49 -24.08
N LEU A 176 2.35 19.92 -23.99
CA LEU A 176 1.13 20.72 -23.82
C LEU A 176 1.11 21.44 -22.47
N LEU A 177 1.57 20.79 -21.40
CA LEU A 177 1.69 21.41 -20.08
C LEU A 177 2.68 22.57 -20.08
N VAL A 178 3.85 22.39 -20.71
CA VAL A 178 4.86 23.46 -20.85
C VAL A 178 4.29 24.64 -21.64
N LYS A 179 3.64 24.38 -22.78
CA LYS A 179 3.07 25.45 -23.63
C LYS A 179 1.89 26.19 -23.00
N ALA A 180 1.17 25.55 -22.08
CA ALA A 180 0.04 26.16 -21.38
C ALA A 180 0.47 27.04 -20.20
N SER A 181 1.71 26.88 -19.72
CA SER A 181 2.27 27.66 -18.64
C SER A 181 2.61 29.08 -19.10
N PRO A 182 2.42 30.10 -18.24
CA PRO A 182 2.87 31.47 -18.51
C PRO A 182 4.39 31.66 -18.33
N LEU A 183 5.10 30.63 -17.83
CA LEU A 183 6.54 30.69 -17.58
C LEU A 183 7.34 30.43 -18.87
N PRO A 184 8.63 30.83 -18.91
CA PRO A 184 9.53 30.43 -19.98
C PRO A 184 9.68 28.89 -20.08
N ASP A 185 9.57 28.32 -21.28
CA ASP A 185 9.66 26.87 -21.54
C ASP A 185 10.87 26.19 -20.91
N ASN A 186 12.02 26.88 -20.84
CA ASN A 186 13.24 26.35 -20.22
C ASN A 186 13.10 26.19 -18.70
N GLU A 187 12.39 27.10 -18.03
CA GLU A 187 12.13 27.02 -16.59
C GLU A 187 11.17 25.88 -16.26
N ASP A 188 10.08 25.73 -17.03
CA ASP A 188 9.12 24.63 -16.83
C ASP A 188 9.78 23.25 -17.00
N ARG A 189 10.65 23.10 -18.01
CA ARG A 189 11.41 21.86 -18.21
C ARG A 189 12.33 21.56 -17.03
N ILE A 190 12.94 22.58 -16.43
CA ILE A 190 13.75 22.42 -15.21
C ILE A 190 12.87 21.98 -14.04
N ILE A 191 11.70 22.59 -13.86
CA ILE A 191 10.75 22.25 -12.78
C ILE A 191 10.31 20.79 -12.93
N VAL A 192 9.83 20.39 -14.11
CA VAL A 192 9.42 19.01 -14.41
C VAL A 192 10.56 18.03 -14.11
N ALA A 193 11.77 18.31 -14.58
CA ALA A 193 12.91 17.42 -14.38
C ALA A 193 13.34 17.33 -12.90
N ARG A 194 13.18 18.41 -12.12
CA ARG A 194 13.42 18.38 -10.66
C ARG A 194 12.34 17.57 -9.94
N THR A 195 11.08 17.76 -10.29
CA THR A 195 9.96 17.00 -9.71
C THR A 195 10.10 15.51 -10.01
N ALA A 196 10.38 15.14 -11.25
CA ALA A 196 10.60 13.74 -11.63
C ALA A 196 11.77 13.11 -10.87
N ARG A 197 12.88 13.86 -10.68
CA ARG A 197 14.00 13.41 -9.86
C ARG A 197 13.64 13.24 -8.39
N ALA A 198 12.87 14.17 -7.81
CA ALA A 198 12.42 14.09 -6.43
C ALA A 198 11.50 12.89 -6.21
N VAL A 199 10.49 12.70 -7.08
CA VAL A 199 9.59 11.54 -7.04
C VAL A 199 10.39 10.23 -7.13
N ARG A 200 11.33 10.16 -8.07
CA ARG A 200 12.18 8.97 -8.22
C ARG A 200 13.08 8.74 -7.01
N ALA A 201 13.63 9.80 -6.41
CA ALA A 201 14.48 9.69 -5.22
C ALA A 201 13.67 9.15 -4.02
N VAL A 202 12.47 9.69 -3.78
CA VAL A 202 11.57 9.22 -2.73
C VAL A 202 11.20 7.76 -2.96
N ALA A 203 10.78 7.41 -4.17
CA ALA A 203 10.41 6.04 -4.51
C ALA A 203 11.58 5.04 -4.44
N THR A 204 12.78 5.46 -4.84
CA THR A 204 13.98 4.61 -4.70
C THR A 204 14.33 4.43 -3.22
N GLY A 205 14.15 5.48 -2.41
CA GLY A 205 14.28 5.40 -0.96
C GLY A 205 13.29 4.43 -0.33
N THR A 206 12.01 4.48 -0.70
CA THR A 206 11.00 3.55 -0.18
C THR A 206 11.24 2.11 -0.61
N LEU A 207 11.66 1.88 -1.86
CA LEU A 207 12.07 0.54 -2.33
C LEU A 207 13.27 0.02 -1.54
N LEU A 208 14.26 0.87 -1.26
CA LEU A 208 15.43 0.49 -0.48
C LEU A 208 15.06 0.17 0.98
N LEU A 209 14.20 0.99 1.61
CA LEU A 209 13.65 0.72 2.93
C LEU A 209 12.90 -0.61 2.96
N ALA A 210 12.07 -0.89 1.96
CA ALA A 210 11.34 -2.14 1.85
C ALA A 210 12.27 -3.37 1.77
N VAL A 211 13.39 -3.26 1.05
CA VAL A 211 14.40 -4.34 1.00
C VAL A 211 15.09 -4.50 2.35
N ILE A 212 15.45 -3.41 3.03
CA ILE A 212 16.04 -3.46 4.38
C ILE A 212 15.06 -4.11 5.35
N GLN A 213 13.81 -3.64 5.41
CA GLN A 213 12.78 -4.17 6.29
C GLN A 213 12.52 -5.66 6.02
N GLY A 214 12.38 -6.08 4.76
CA GLY A 214 12.22 -7.49 4.41
C GLY A 214 13.43 -8.36 4.80
N THR A 215 14.64 -7.82 4.67
CA THR A 215 15.88 -8.50 5.11
C THR A 215 15.90 -8.65 6.62
N LEU A 216 15.55 -7.60 7.37
CA LEU A 216 15.45 -7.65 8.83
C LEU A 216 14.37 -8.64 9.31
N VAL A 217 13.25 -8.75 8.59
CA VAL A 217 12.23 -9.77 8.85
C VAL A 217 12.78 -11.18 8.61
N ALA A 218 13.48 -11.42 7.50
CA ALA A 218 14.12 -12.71 7.25
C ALA A 218 15.13 -13.08 8.35
N VAL A 219 15.94 -12.11 8.81
CA VAL A 219 16.88 -12.33 9.91
C VAL A 219 16.13 -12.69 11.20
N GLY A 220 15.09 -11.93 11.55
CA GLY A 220 14.27 -12.21 12.73
C GLY A 220 13.63 -13.61 12.68
N PHE A 221 13.10 -14.00 11.53
CA PHE A 221 12.49 -15.32 11.32
C PHE A 221 13.52 -16.45 11.41
N ALA A 222 14.72 -16.24 10.85
CA ALA A 222 15.81 -17.21 10.94
C ALA A 222 16.32 -17.40 12.37
N VAL A 223 16.49 -16.31 13.12
CA VAL A 223 16.92 -16.34 14.54
C VAL A 223 15.93 -17.12 15.40
N VAL A 224 14.64 -16.95 15.13
CA VAL A 224 13.55 -17.58 15.88
C VAL A 224 13.31 -19.04 15.46
N GLY A 225 13.90 -19.48 14.34
CA GLY A 225 13.79 -20.86 13.85
C GLY A 225 12.60 -21.10 12.91
N ILE A 226 12.00 -20.05 12.36
CA ILE A 226 10.93 -20.18 11.35
C ILE A 226 11.55 -20.65 10.02
N GLN A 227 11.04 -21.76 9.49
CA GLN A 227 11.49 -22.28 8.21
C GLN A 227 11.18 -21.32 7.05
N ASN A 228 11.98 -21.37 5.99
CA ASN A 228 11.81 -20.52 4.81
C ASN A 228 11.85 -19.01 5.08
N ALA A 229 12.67 -18.57 6.04
CA ALA A 229 12.79 -17.17 6.45
C ALA A 229 13.04 -16.19 5.28
N ILE A 230 13.80 -16.61 4.26
CA ILE A 230 14.03 -15.80 3.05
C ILE A 230 12.74 -15.56 2.26
N LEU A 231 11.89 -16.58 2.13
CA LEU A 231 10.59 -16.44 1.44
C LEU A 231 9.73 -15.43 2.21
N TRP A 232 9.61 -15.57 3.52
CA TRP A 232 8.84 -14.66 4.37
C TRP A 232 9.38 -13.23 4.38
N GLY A 233 10.71 -13.05 4.40
CA GLY A 233 11.32 -11.72 4.28
C GLY A 233 11.10 -11.08 2.91
N SER A 234 11.10 -11.87 1.83
CA SER A 234 10.78 -11.35 0.48
C SER A 234 9.32 -10.88 0.39
N LEU A 235 8.41 -11.64 1.00
CA LEU A 235 6.99 -11.29 1.13
C LEU A 235 6.80 -10.04 2.01
N ALA A 236 7.54 -9.94 3.11
CA ALA A 236 7.53 -8.76 3.97
C ALA A 236 8.10 -7.52 3.27
N SER A 237 9.09 -7.68 2.38
CA SER A 237 9.61 -6.60 1.54
C SER A 237 8.55 -6.05 0.59
N VAL A 238 7.73 -6.92 -0.02
CA VAL A 238 6.60 -6.45 -0.83
C VAL A 238 5.53 -5.80 0.05
N GLY A 239 5.22 -6.39 1.21
CA GLY A 239 4.28 -5.83 2.19
C GLY A 239 4.70 -4.45 2.70
N ALA A 240 6.00 -4.21 2.87
CA ALA A 240 6.58 -2.92 3.28
C ALA A 240 6.25 -1.76 2.33
N LEU A 241 5.99 -2.06 1.05
CA LEU A 241 5.56 -1.05 0.08
C LEU A 241 4.09 -0.65 0.25
N MET A 242 3.31 -1.39 1.03
CA MET A 242 1.91 -1.08 1.34
C MET A 242 1.81 -0.08 2.49
N PRO A 243 1.28 1.13 2.26
CA PRO A 243 1.03 2.08 3.33
C PRO A 243 0.07 1.50 4.39
N GLY A 244 0.39 1.73 5.66
CA GLY A 244 -0.47 1.36 6.79
C GLY A 244 -0.31 -0.08 7.29
N ILE A 245 0.10 -1.04 6.46
CA ILE A 245 0.28 -2.44 6.88
C ILE A 245 1.77 -2.83 6.97
N GLY A 246 2.59 -2.43 5.99
CA GLY A 246 4.03 -2.67 6.01
C GLY A 246 4.41 -4.16 6.17
N THR A 247 5.46 -4.43 6.96
CA THR A 247 5.89 -5.81 7.26
C THR A 247 4.95 -6.56 8.22
N ALA A 248 3.99 -5.87 8.84
CA ALA A 248 3.05 -6.45 9.81
C ALA A 248 2.21 -7.56 9.17
N VAL A 249 1.98 -7.48 7.85
CA VAL A 249 1.37 -8.52 7.00
C VAL A 249 1.97 -9.90 7.30
N VAL A 250 3.28 -9.98 7.53
CA VAL A 250 3.98 -11.26 7.74
C VAL A 250 4.36 -11.48 9.20
N THR A 251 4.79 -10.43 9.91
CA THR A 251 5.27 -10.56 11.29
C THR A 251 4.16 -10.81 12.30
N VAL A 252 2.99 -10.16 12.16
CA VAL A 252 1.89 -10.30 13.13
C VAL A 252 1.33 -11.73 13.15
N PRO A 253 0.96 -12.35 12.01
CA PRO A 253 0.52 -13.75 12.01
C PRO A 253 1.57 -14.71 12.56
N ALA A 254 2.86 -14.49 12.22
CA ALA A 254 3.93 -15.34 12.73
C ALA A 254 4.07 -15.26 14.26
N ILE A 255 3.97 -14.07 14.85
CA ILE A 255 3.99 -13.88 16.30
C ILE A 255 2.78 -14.58 16.95
N ILE A 256 1.59 -14.44 16.38
CA ILE A 256 0.37 -15.10 16.87
C ILE A 256 0.54 -16.62 16.86
N ILE A 257 1.05 -17.19 15.77
CA ILE A 257 1.27 -18.63 15.64
C ILE A 257 2.32 -19.14 16.64
N LEU A 258 3.42 -18.42 16.81
CA LEU A 258 4.46 -18.81 17.79
C LEU A 258 3.93 -18.80 19.22
N PHE A 259 3.10 -17.82 19.55
CA PHE A 259 2.37 -17.83 20.80
C PHE A 259 1.45 -19.06 20.85
N ALA A 260 0.51 -19.22 19.92
CA ALA A 260 -0.44 -20.34 19.93
C ALA A 260 0.20 -21.74 20.02
N THR A 261 1.43 -21.90 19.50
CA THR A 261 2.19 -23.16 19.55
C THR A 261 3.04 -23.34 20.83
N GLY A 262 2.90 -22.46 21.82
CA GLY A 262 3.61 -22.53 23.11
C GLY A 262 5.06 -22.01 23.08
N GLN A 263 5.51 -21.43 21.97
CA GLN A 263 6.88 -20.93 21.78
C GLN A 263 7.00 -19.48 22.28
N VAL A 264 6.76 -19.27 23.58
CA VAL A 264 6.62 -17.94 24.19
C VAL A 264 7.91 -17.10 24.07
N TRP A 265 9.07 -17.72 24.24
CA TRP A 265 10.37 -17.03 24.12
C TRP A 265 10.63 -16.53 22.70
N GLN A 266 10.39 -17.39 21.71
CA GLN A 266 10.47 -17.11 20.29
C GLN A 266 9.54 -15.97 19.88
N ALA A 267 8.28 -16.04 20.33
CA ALA A 267 7.27 -15.03 20.04
C ALA A 267 7.62 -13.67 20.64
N GLY A 268 8.08 -13.63 21.90
CA GLY A 268 8.52 -12.40 22.57
C GLY A 268 9.72 -11.76 21.88
N LEU A 269 10.73 -12.56 21.51
CA LEU A 269 11.90 -12.08 20.78
C LEU A 269 11.50 -11.50 19.42
N LEU A 270 10.64 -12.21 18.67
CA LEU A 270 10.16 -11.75 17.37
C LEU A 270 9.34 -10.47 17.47
N LEU A 271 8.53 -10.32 18.52
CA LEU A 271 7.72 -9.13 18.78
C LEU A 271 8.61 -7.91 19.06
N ILE A 272 9.62 -8.06 19.92
CA ILE A 272 10.57 -6.99 20.22
C ILE A 272 11.37 -6.63 18.96
N TRP A 273 11.81 -7.64 18.19
CA TRP A 273 12.53 -7.43 16.93
C TRP A 273 11.67 -6.71 15.88
N ALA A 274 10.43 -7.15 15.68
CA ALA A 274 9.53 -6.56 14.70
C ALA A 274 9.13 -5.12 15.08
N SER A 275 8.94 -4.83 16.37
CA SER A 275 8.57 -3.48 16.82
C SER A 275 9.76 -2.51 16.85
N LEU A 276 10.90 -2.92 17.39
CA LEU A 276 12.05 -2.03 17.59
C LEU A 276 13.03 -2.03 16.43
N VAL A 277 13.31 -3.18 15.81
CA VAL A 277 14.34 -3.25 14.76
C VAL A 277 13.72 -3.00 13.40
N VAL A 278 12.59 -3.65 13.10
CA VAL A 278 11.91 -3.48 11.80
C VAL A 278 11.04 -2.22 11.80
N GLY A 279 10.30 -1.96 12.88
CA GLY A 279 9.35 -0.85 12.96
C GLY A 279 9.97 0.55 13.10
N LEU A 280 11.24 0.67 13.51
CA LEU A 280 11.96 1.94 13.57
C LEU A 280 12.65 2.34 12.25
N VAL A 281 12.64 1.45 11.25
CA VAL A 281 13.15 1.71 9.89
C VAL A 281 12.03 2.28 9.04
#